data_AF-A0A7S0BQN3-F1
#
_entry.id   AF-A0A7S0BQN3-F1
#
_cell.length_a   1.000
_cell.length_b   1.000
_cell.length_c   1.000
_cell.angle_alpha   90.00
_cell.angle_beta   90.00
_cell.angle_gamma   90.00
#
_symmetry.space_group_name_H-M   'P 1'
#
loop_
_entity.id
_entity.type
_entity.pdbx_description
1 polymer ?
#
loop_
_entity_poly.entity_id
_entity_poly.type
_entity_poly.pdbx_seq_one_letter_code
_entity_poly.pdbx_strand_id
1 'polypeptide(L)'
;DPDVFKVAIGAGGLAPALRRTVWPFLAGVYQWDSTRKEREVKAAQMIEHYESLKSAAEQCKSNKQGQSSKASEDDRVQYSPIEQIQKDVHRTDRDVKAFQEDDAPLLARMEELLYVYAIENPTIGYCQGMSDLISPLLWAFREDHQSMTYFCFAEIMSRHWSQNFLHSGGGISKQLEDLKSLTCQADPEVAQLFEVVDPSYYSLYRWTLVHFKRELEFPDVARLWEVIWLDWKMDLHLYVALGLLVRHRDQLLSGCNTFDRLLKFVNLMSQRLDVDLALRDAIDLRKKYKQKPS
;
A
#
# COMPACT_ATOMS: atom_id res chain seq x y z
N ASP A 1 25.02 13.11 -5.31
CA ASP A 1 25.17 12.18 -4.18
C ASP A 1 23.79 11.63 -3.82
N PRO A 2 23.56 10.31 -3.97
CA PRO A 2 22.30 9.67 -3.62
C PRO A 2 21.89 9.87 -2.15
N ASP A 3 22.83 9.88 -1.21
CA ASP A 3 22.47 9.92 0.21
C ASP A 3 21.99 11.31 0.62
N VAL A 4 22.63 12.36 0.11
CA VAL A 4 22.15 13.74 0.26
C VAL A 4 20.73 13.91 -0.31
N PHE A 5 20.47 13.29 -1.47
CA PHE A 5 19.15 13.37 -2.09
C PHE A 5 18.08 12.60 -1.31
N LYS A 6 18.40 11.41 -0.79
CA LYS A 6 17.51 10.64 0.10
C LYS A 6 17.18 11.43 1.37
N VAL A 7 18.16 12.09 1.98
CA VAL A 7 17.93 12.97 3.15
C VAL A 7 16.99 14.12 2.80
N ALA A 8 17.16 14.75 1.63
CA ALA A 8 16.28 15.83 1.18
C ALA A 8 14.83 15.35 0.95
N ILE A 9 14.64 14.17 0.35
CA ILE A 9 13.31 13.55 0.20
C ILE A 9 12.69 13.26 1.58
N GLY A 10 13.47 12.73 2.52
CA GLY A 10 12.99 12.48 3.88
C GLY A 10 12.46 13.76 4.55
N ALA A 11 13.22 14.85 4.44
CA ALA A 11 12.91 16.13 5.06
C ALA A 11 11.72 16.86 4.41
N GLY A 12 11.62 16.90 3.08
CA GLY A 12 10.67 17.76 2.36
C GLY A 12 9.78 17.08 1.32
N GLY A 13 9.96 15.78 1.09
CA GLY A 13 9.25 15.04 0.04
C GLY A 13 9.67 15.43 -1.38
N LEU A 14 8.91 14.98 -2.37
CA LEU A 14 9.11 15.31 -3.78
C LEU A 14 8.02 16.20 -4.33
N ALA A 15 8.43 17.16 -5.17
CA ALA A 15 7.50 17.86 -6.05
C ALA A 15 6.79 16.86 -6.99
N PRO A 16 5.49 17.05 -7.29
CA PRO A 16 4.71 16.08 -8.08
C PRO A 16 5.35 15.69 -9.43
N ALA A 17 6.00 16.64 -10.10
CA ALA A 17 6.64 16.41 -11.40
C ALA A 17 7.86 15.47 -11.33
N LEU A 18 8.51 15.34 -10.17
CA LEU A 18 9.71 14.51 -10.00
C LEU A 18 9.37 13.04 -9.71
N ARG A 19 8.14 12.74 -9.28
CA ARG A 19 7.75 11.39 -8.84
C ARG A 19 7.96 10.34 -9.92
N ARG A 20 7.61 10.65 -11.18
CA ARG A 20 7.81 9.73 -12.32
C ARG A 20 9.27 9.33 -12.52
N THR A 21 10.19 10.23 -12.21
CA THR A 21 11.62 9.99 -12.37
C THR A 21 12.23 9.34 -11.14
N VAL A 22 11.77 9.71 -9.93
CA VAL A 22 12.41 9.34 -8.67
C VAL A 22 11.80 8.09 -8.03
N TRP A 23 10.48 7.88 -8.13
CA TRP A 23 9.82 6.72 -7.55
C TRP A 23 10.36 5.37 -8.05
N PRO A 24 10.79 5.20 -9.32
CA PRO A 24 11.48 3.98 -9.73
C PRO A 24 12.75 3.68 -8.91
N PHE A 25 13.44 4.69 -8.37
CA PHE A 25 14.58 4.48 -7.46
C PHE A 25 14.11 4.13 -6.04
N LEU A 26 13.04 4.77 -5.55
CA LEU A 26 12.46 4.49 -4.23
C LEU A 26 11.87 3.07 -4.16
N ALA A 27 11.14 2.66 -5.20
CA ALA A 27 10.64 1.30 -5.39
C ALA A 27 11.79 0.29 -5.56
N GLY A 28 12.97 0.76 -5.98
CA GLY A 28 14.15 -0.04 -6.22
C GLY A 28 14.20 -0.76 -7.57
N VAL A 29 13.38 -0.33 -8.52
CA VAL A 29 13.47 -0.69 -9.93
C VAL A 29 14.78 -0.17 -10.52
N TYR A 30 15.17 1.06 -10.19
CA TYR A 30 16.45 1.65 -10.57
C TYR A 30 17.42 1.69 -9.39
N GLN A 31 18.68 1.36 -9.67
CA GLN A 31 19.76 1.52 -8.70
C GLN A 31 20.24 2.98 -8.66
N TRP A 32 20.57 3.46 -7.47
CA TRP A 32 20.96 4.86 -7.23
C TRP A 32 22.27 5.26 -7.93
N ASP A 33 23.14 4.29 -8.18
CA ASP A 33 24.42 4.43 -8.89
C ASP A 33 24.31 4.20 -10.40
N SER A 34 23.13 3.83 -10.91
CA SER A 34 22.92 3.61 -12.35
C SER A 34 23.12 4.88 -13.17
N THR A 35 23.57 4.69 -14.40
CA THR A 35 23.66 5.73 -15.42
C THR A 35 22.32 5.88 -16.16
N ARG A 36 22.14 7.02 -16.86
CA ARG A 36 20.96 7.24 -17.71
C ARG A 36 20.82 6.16 -18.80
N LYS A 37 21.92 5.79 -19.44
CA LYS A 37 21.93 4.80 -20.53
C LYS A 37 21.50 3.42 -20.06
N GLU A 38 21.97 2.98 -18.89
CA GLU A 38 21.53 1.72 -18.29
C GLU A 38 20.04 1.72 -17.96
N ARG A 39 19.50 2.85 -17.47
CA ARG A 39 18.07 2.99 -17.19
C ARG A 39 17.22 3.01 -18.45
N GLU A 40 17.69 3.62 -19.54
CA GLU A 40 17.00 3.61 -20.83
C GLU A 40 16.93 2.18 -21.40
N VAL A 41 18.03 1.42 -21.31
CA VAL A 41 18.04 -0.02 -21.69
C VAL A 41 17.10 -0.83 -20.81
N LYS A 42 17.15 -0.64 -19.48
CA LYS A 42 16.27 -1.34 -18.54
C LYS A 42 14.79 -0.99 -18.78
N ALA A 43 14.48 0.27 -19.09
CA ALA A 43 13.12 0.69 -19.42
C ALA A 43 12.60 -0.01 -20.69
N ALA A 44 13.42 -0.09 -21.74
CA ALA A 44 13.05 -0.79 -22.98
C ALA A 44 12.79 -2.29 -22.73
N GLN A 45 13.66 -2.95 -21.95
CA GLN A 45 13.49 -4.36 -21.56
C GLN A 45 12.22 -4.57 -20.72
N MET A 46 11.91 -3.66 -19.80
CA MET A 46 10.68 -3.73 -19.01
C MET A 46 9.43 -3.55 -19.86
N ILE A 47 9.46 -2.72 -20.91
CA ILE A 47 8.33 -2.58 -21.83
C ILE A 47 8.08 -3.91 -22.54
N GLU A 48 9.12 -4.50 -23.16
CA GLU A 48 9.00 -5.79 -23.84
C GLU A 48 8.56 -6.91 -22.88
N HIS A 49 9.13 -6.95 -21.68
CA HIS A 49 8.77 -7.93 -20.67
C HIS A 49 7.31 -7.79 -20.25
N TYR A 50 6.85 -6.57 -19.96
CA TYR A 50 5.47 -6.32 -19.55
C TYR A 50 4.46 -6.73 -20.64
N GLU A 51 4.75 -6.46 -21.91
CA GLU A 51 3.88 -6.91 -23.02
C GLU A 51 3.80 -8.45 -23.10
N SER A 52 4.90 -9.15 -22.81
CA SER A 52 4.89 -10.61 -22.72
C SER A 52 4.03 -11.10 -21.55
N LEU A 53 4.15 -10.49 -20.37
CA LEU A 53 3.35 -10.85 -19.19
C LEU A 53 1.85 -10.60 -19.44
N LYS A 54 1.54 -9.46 -20.05
CA LYS A 54 0.17 -9.11 -20.44
C LYS A 54 -0.41 -10.13 -21.41
N SER A 55 0.33 -10.47 -22.46
CA SER A 55 -0.11 -11.47 -23.46
C SER A 55 -0.37 -12.83 -22.81
N ALA A 56 0.48 -13.25 -21.87
CA ALA A 56 0.29 -14.51 -21.13
C ALA A 56 -0.97 -14.46 -20.24
N ALA A 57 -1.18 -13.35 -19.51
CA ALA A 57 -2.37 -13.17 -18.68
C ALA A 57 -3.66 -13.19 -19.51
N GLU A 58 -3.68 -12.54 -20.68
CA GLU A 58 -4.82 -12.56 -21.61
C GLU A 58 -5.14 -13.98 -22.10
N GLN A 59 -4.13 -14.77 -22.46
CA GLN A 59 -4.31 -16.17 -22.84
C GLN A 59 -4.90 -17.01 -21.69
N CYS A 60 -4.44 -16.79 -20.45
CA CYS A 60 -5.02 -17.42 -19.26
C CYS A 60 -6.50 -17.05 -19.07
N LYS A 61 -6.87 -15.79 -19.35
CA LYS A 61 -8.26 -15.31 -19.27
C LYS A 61 -9.16 -16.02 -20.29
N SER A 62 -8.72 -16.12 -21.54
CA SER A 62 -9.48 -16.78 -22.62
C SER A 62 -9.64 -18.28 -22.41
N ASN A 63 -8.58 -18.97 -21.95
CA ASN A 63 -8.62 -20.41 -21.71
C ASN A 63 -9.63 -20.79 -20.60
N LYS A 64 -9.73 -19.97 -19.55
CA LYS A 64 -10.70 -20.18 -18.45
C LYS A 64 -12.15 -19.92 -18.87
N GLN A 65 -12.41 -18.92 -19.71
CA GLN A 65 -13.76 -18.68 -20.25
C GLN A 65 -14.25 -19.80 -21.18
N GLY A 66 -13.34 -20.45 -21.92
CA GLY A 66 -13.68 -21.61 -22.78
C GLY A 66 -13.98 -22.90 -22.01
N GLN A 67 -13.32 -23.13 -20.86
CA GLN A 67 -13.45 -24.36 -20.07
C GLN A 67 -14.66 -24.39 -19.12
N SER A 68 -15.27 -23.23 -18.82
CA SER A 68 -16.47 -23.14 -17.97
C SER A 68 -17.71 -23.86 -18.53
N SER A 69 -17.65 -24.35 -19.77
CA SER A 69 -18.74 -25.08 -20.45
C SER A 69 -18.66 -26.61 -20.32
N LYS A 70 -17.60 -27.17 -19.71
CA LYS A 70 -17.43 -28.64 -19.54
C LYS A 70 -16.96 -29.11 -18.15
N ALA A 71 -16.81 -28.23 -17.16
CA ALA A 71 -16.36 -28.60 -15.83
C ALA A 71 -17.50 -29.21 -14.97
N SER A 72 -17.20 -30.31 -14.28
CA SER A 72 -18.05 -30.94 -13.25
C SER A 72 -18.32 -29.98 -12.09
N GLU A 73 -19.44 -30.17 -11.38
CA GLU A 73 -19.87 -29.32 -10.26
C GLU A 73 -18.84 -29.16 -9.13
N ASP A 74 -17.89 -30.07 -9.02
CA ASP A 74 -16.84 -30.11 -7.98
C ASP A 74 -15.59 -29.25 -8.31
N ASP A 75 -15.40 -28.85 -9.58
CA ASP A 75 -14.27 -28.02 -10.03
C ASP A 75 -14.58 -26.50 -10.02
N ARG A 76 -15.76 -26.11 -9.52
CA ARG A 76 -16.33 -24.76 -9.64
C ARG A 76 -15.70 -23.68 -8.74
N VAL A 77 -14.66 -23.98 -7.97
CA VAL A 77 -14.03 -23.01 -7.06
C VAL A 77 -12.57 -22.74 -7.43
N GLN A 78 -12.27 -22.60 -8.72
CA GLN A 78 -11.00 -21.95 -9.10
C GLN A 78 -11.17 -20.44 -8.99
N TYR A 79 -10.55 -19.84 -7.96
CA TYR A 79 -10.52 -18.39 -7.76
C TYR A 79 -10.14 -17.68 -9.07
N SER A 80 -11.06 -16.84 -9.56
CA SER A 80 -10.84 -15.96 -10.70
C SER A 80 -10.63 -14.55 -10.16
N PRO A 81 -9.39 -14.03 -10.13
CA PRO A 81 -9.11 -12.72 -9.54
C PRO A 81 -9.88 -11.59 -10.24
N ILE A 82 -10.31 -11.79 -11.50
CA ILE A 82 -10.89 -10.74 -12.33
C ILE A 82 -12.18 -10.15 -11.74
N GLU A 83 -13.07 -10.98 -11.19
CA GLU A 83 -14.36 -10.49 -10.67
C GLU A 83 -14.17 -9.62 -9.44
N GLN A 84 -13.20 -9.99 -8.59
CA GLN A 84 -12.87 -9.23 -7.39
C GLN A 84 -12.12 -7.94 -7.75
N ILE A 85 -11.19 -8.00 -8.71
CA ILE A 85 -10.51 -6.82 -9.25
C ILE A 85 -11.54 -5.83 -9.81
N GLN A 86 -12.46 -6.27 -10.67
CA GLN A 86 -13.47 -5.40 -11.26
C GLN A 86 -14.35 -4.70 -10.22
N LYS A 87 -14.81 -5.46 -9.20
CA LYS A 87 -15.58 -4.90 -8.09
C LYS A 87 -14.80 -3.84 -7.31
N ASP A 88 -13.53 -4.08 -7.06
CA ASP A 88 -12.68 -3.18 -6.30
C ASP A 88 -12.27 -1.94 -7.10
N VAL A 89 -11.89 -2.11 -8.37
CA VAL A 89 -11.53 -1.02 -9.28
C VAL A 89 -12.70 -0.06 -9.47
N HIS A 90 -13.93 -0.56 -9.68
CA HIS A 90 -15.11 0.27 -9.90
C HIS A 90 -15.42 1.23 -8.74
N ARG A 91 -15.00 0.88 -7.51
CA ARG A 91 -15.18 1.69 -6.29
C ARG A 91 -13.93 2.42 -5.82
N THR A 92 -12.81 2.35 -6.54
CA THR A 92 -11.54 2.97 -6.12
C THR A 92 -11.52 4.47 -6.46
N ASP A 93 -11.28 5.30 -5.44
CA ASP A 93 -10.95 6.73 -5.52
C ASP A 93 -11.84 7.57 -6.47
N ARG A 94 -13.14 7.29 -6.50
CA ARG A 94 -14.12 7.97 -7.38
C ARG A 94 -14.30 9.46 -7.09
N ASP A 95 -13.83 9.91 -5.92
CA ASP A 95 -13.72 11.31 -5.51
C ASP A 95 -12.53 12.04 -6.17
N VAL A 96 -11.58 11.31 -6.75
CA VAL A 96 -10.44 11.87 -7.48
C VAL A 96 -10.78 11.96 -8.96
N LYS A 97 -10.64 13.17 -9.53
CA LYS A 97 -10.97 13.47 -10.95
C LYS A 97 -10.42 12.47 -11.97
N ALA A 98 -9.27 11.87 -11.70
CA ALA A 98 -8.62 10.92 -12.60
C ALA A 98 -9.29 9.53 -12.64
N PHE A 99 -10.16 9.21 -11.68
CA PHE A 99 -10.90 7.95 -11.54
C PHE A 99 -12.41 8.17 -11.45
N GLN A 100 -12.88 9.42 -11.62
CA GLN A 100 -14.26 9.81 -11.33
C GLN A 100 -15.27 9.18 -12.29
N GLU A 101 -14.96 9.17 -13.58
CA GLU A 101 -15.85 8.63 -14.63
C GLU A 101 -15.73 7.11 -14.75
N ASP A 102 -16.82 6.42 -15.08
CA ASP A 102 -16.84 4.95 -15.20
C ASP A 102 -15.92 4.44 -16.33
N ASP A 103 -15.70 5.25 -17.36
CA ASP A 103 -14.84 4.98 -18.50
C ASP A 103 -13.44 5.62 -18.38
N ALA A 104 -13.07 6.12 -17.20
CA ALA A 104 -11.76 6.71 -16.95
C ALA A 104 -10.65 5.72 -17.36
N PRO A 105 -9.71 6.10 -18.24
CA PRO A 105 -8.75 5.12 -18.78
C PRO A 105 -7.81 4.55 -17.70
N LEU A 106 -7.59 5.27 -16.59
CA LEU A 106 -6.85 4.76 -15.45
C LEU A 106 -7.55 3.59 -14.73
N LEU A 107 -8.88 3.48 -14.78
CA LEU A 107 -9.60 2.33 -14.21
C LEU A 107 -9.34 1.08 -15.04
N ALA A 108 -9.48 1.18 -16.37
CA ALA A 108 -9.13 0.09 -17.28
C ALA A 108 -7.66 -0.33 -17.12
N ARG A 109 -6.77 0.65 -16.93
CA ARG A 109 -5.36 0.37 -16.68
C ARG A 109 -5.12 -0.33 -15.34
N MET A 110 -5.85 0.07 -14.30
CA MET A 110 -5.77 -0.56 -12.98
C MET A 110 -6.19 -2.02 -13.04
N GLU A 111 -7.31 -2.35 -13.70
CA GLU A 111 -7.77 -3.73 -13.87
C GLU A 111 -6.71 -4.58 -14.55
N GLU A 112 -6.13 -4.10 -15.66
CA GLU A 112 -5.10 -4.82 -16.40
C GLU A 112 -3.85 -5.08 -15.56
N LEU A 113 -3.30 -4.06 -14.91
CA LEU A 113 -2.08 -4.18 -14.10
C LEU A 113 -2.27 -5.14 -12.93
N LEU A 114 -3.40 -5.04 -12.22
CA LEU A 114 -3.73 -5.92 -11.10
C LEU A 114 -3.94 -7.37 -11.56
N TYR A 115 -4.56 -7.56 -12.72
CA TYR A 115 -4.77 -8.88 -13.28
C TYR A 115 -3.44 -9.53 -13.69
N VAL A 116 -2.58 -8.80 -14.42
CA VAL A 116 -1.24 -9.28 -14.76
C VAL A 116 -0.46 -9.62 -13.49
N TYR A 117 -0.50 -8.76 -12.46
CA TYR A 117 0.18 -9.05 -11.19
C TYR A 117 -0.35 -10.34 -10.54
N ALA A 118 -1.66 -10.52 -10.49
CA ALA A 118 -2.29 -11.68 -9.86
C ALA A 118 -1.95 -13.00 -10.56
N ILE A 119 -1.82 -12.99 -11.89
CA ILE A 119 -1.39 -14.17 -12.67
C ILE A 119 0.08 -14.49 -12.42
N GLU A 120 0.94 -13.47 -12.40
CA GLU A 120 2.38 -13.65 -12.18
C GLU A 120 2.75 -14.00 -10.73
N ASN A 121 1.89 -13.68 -9.77
CA ASN A 121 2.15 -13.88 -8.34
C ASN A 121 1.08 -14.78 -7.70
N PRO A 122 0.90 -16.05 -8.12
CA PRO A 122 -0.24 -16.88 -7.74
C PRO A 122 -0.33 -17.19 -6.23
N THR A 123 0.79 -17.11 -5.50
CA THR A 123 0.80 -17.26 -4.03
C THR A 123 0.01 -16.17 -3.31
N ILE A 124 0.00 -14.96 -3.87
CA ILE A 124 -0.76 -13.80 -3.37
C ILE A 124 -2.05 -13.65 -4.16
N GLY A 125 -1.97 -13.75 -5.49
CA GLY A 125 -3.07 -13.47 -6.40
C GLY A 125 -3.49 -11.99 -6.32
N TYR A 126 -4.79 -11.78 -6.24
CA TYR A 126 -5.37 -10.48 -5.92
C TYR A 126 -6.02 -10.53 -4.54
N CYS A 127 -5.80 -9.49 -3.75
CA CYS A 127 -6.42 -9.33 -2.45
C CYS A 127 -7.03 -7.93 -2.34
N GLN A 128 -8.17 -7.84 -1.64
CA GLN A 128 -8.84 -6.56 -1.41
C GLN A 128 -7.89 -5.58 -0.72
N GLY A 129 -7.82 -4.35 -1.26
CA GLY A 129 -6.87 -3.32 -0.82
C GLY A 129 -5.69 -3.13 -1.77
N MET A 130 -5.38 -4.09 -2.66
CA MET A 130 -4.34 -3.88 -3.67
C MET A 130 -4.71 -2.79 -4.69
N SER A 131 -6.00 -2.59 -4.99
CA SER A 131 -6.45 -1.46 -5.81
C SER A 131 -6.13 -0.10 -5.17
N ASP A 132 -6.19 0.00 -3.84
CA ASP A 132 -5.80 1.20 -3.09
C ASP A 132 -4.29 1.43 -3.13
N LEU A 133 -3.50 0.35 -3.19
CA LEU A 133 -2.05 0.45 -3.23
C LEU A 133 -1.53 0.89 -4.61
N ILE A 134 -2.15 0.43 -5.69
CA ILE A 134 -1.73 0.80 -7.05
C ILE A 134 -2.28 2.15 -7.51
N SER A 135 -3.39 2.64 -6.95
CA SER A 135 -4.02 3.88 -7.42
C SER A 135 -3.11 5.12 -7.31
N PRO A 136 -2.28 5.33 -6.26
CA PRO A 136 -1.38 6.49 -6.20
C PRO A 136 -0.22 6.39 -7.17
N LEU A 137 0.22 5.17 -7.49
CA LEU A 137 1.23 4.92 -8.55
C LEU A 137 0.66 5.31 -9.92
N LEU A 138 -0.56 4.86 -10.23
CA LEU A 138 -1.26 5.23 -11.46
C LEU A 138 -1.50 6.74 -11.56
N TRP A 139 -1.87 7.37 -10.45
CA TRP A 139 -2.01 8.81 -10.43
C TRP A 139 -0.66 9.50 -10.65
N ALA A 140 0.43 9.12 -9.97
CA ALA A 140 1.73 9.76 -10.15
C ALA A 140 2.28 9.60 -11.59
N PHE A 141 2.16 8.39 -12.15
CA PHE A 141 2.74 8.04 -13.45
C PHE A 141 1.85 8.40 -14.64
N ARG A 142 0.53 8.47 -14.43
CA ARG A 142 -0.49 8.58 -15.49
C ARG A 142 -0.42 7.40 -16.47
N GLU A 143 -1.14 7.53 -17.57
CA GLU A 143 -1.40 6.45 -18.52
C GLU A 143 -0.18 6.05 -19.37
N ASP A 144 0.80 6.93 -19.57
CA ASP A 144 1.89 6.70 -20.55
C ASP A 144 3.03 5.80 -20.04
N HIS A 145 2.97 5.33 -18.79
CA HIS A 145 4.09 4.66 -18.11
C HIS A 145 3.72 3.32 -17.48
N GLN A 146 2.90 2.54 -18.16
CA GLN A 146 2.21 1.35 -17.62
C GLN A 146 3.20 0.27 -17.15
N SER A 147 4.19 -0.06 -17.99
CA SER A 147 5.27 -0.98 -17.61
C SER A 147 6.01 -0.49 -16.36
N MET A 148 6.35 0.79 -16.27
CA MET A 148 6.99 1.35 -15.08
C MET A 148 6.09 1.28 -13.84
N THR A 149 4.80 1.57 -13.99
CA THR A 149 3.80 1.42 -12.92
C THR A 149 3.77 -0.01 -12.41
N TYR A 150 3.71 -1.00 -13.33
CA TYR A 150 3.72 -2.41 -13.00
C TYR A 150 4.95 -2.80 -12.18
N PHE A 151 6.15 -2.52 -12.69
CA PHE A 151 7.38 -2.95 -12.02
C PHE A 151 7.61 -2.22 -10.70
N CYS A 152 7.24 -0.93 -10.59
CA CYS A 152 7.27 -0.25 -9.29
C CYS A 152 6.30 -0.90 -8.30
N PHE A 153 5.06 -1.18 -8.73
CA PHE A 153 4.07 -1.87 -7.89
C PHE A 153 4.57 -3.25 -7.46
N ALA A 154 5.10 -4.05 -8.39
CA ALA A 154 5.59 -5.39 -8.11
C ALA A 154 6.78 -5.40 -7.14
N GLU A 155 7.73 -4.48 -7.31
CA GLU A 155 8.86 -4.32 -6.38
C GLU A 155 8.41 -3.88 -4.99
N ILE A 156 7.50 -2.89 -4.90
CA ILE A 156 6.98 -2.44 -3.60
C ILE A 156 6.15 -3.54 -2.94
N MET A 157 5.35 -4.29 -3.70
CA MET A 157 4.66 -5.47 -3.21
C MET A 157 5.65 -6.48 -2.65
N SER A 158 6.69 -6.84 -3.40
CA SER A 158 7.69 -7.81 -2.95
C SER A 158 8.37 -7.37 -1.64
N ARG A 159 8.82 -6.12 -1.58
CA ARG A 159 9.64 -5.58 -0.48
C ARG A 159 8.85 -5.17 0.75
N HIS A 160 7.65 -4.66 0.55
CA HIS A 160 6.86 -4.05 1.61
C HIS A 160 5.54 -4.79 1.81
N TRP A 161 4.70 -4.92 0.79
CA TRP A 161 3.30 -5.27 1.08
C TRP A 161 2.99 -6.78 1.14
N SER A 162 3.77 -7.62 0.47
CA SER A 162 3.46 -9.03 0.17
C SER A 162 3.05 -9.84 1.39
N GLN A 163 3.77 -9.70 2.52
CA GLN A 163 3.49 -10.46 3.74
C GLN A 163 2.09 -10.17 4.31
N ASN A 164 1.55 -8.97 4.08
CA ASN A 164 0.21 -8.58 4.54
C ASN A 164 -0.91 -9.22 3.67
N PHE A 165 -0.57 -9.70 2.47
CA PHE A 165 -1.53 -10.24 1.50
C PHE A 165 -1.37 -11.75 1.26
N LEU A 166 -0.51 -12.43 2.01
CA LEU A 166 -0.45 -13.89 1.99
C LEU A 166 -1.74 -14.49 2.57
N HIS A 167 -2.21 -15.59 1.99
CA HIS A 167 -3.41 -16.31 2.44
C HIS A 167 -3.38 -16.74 3.91
N SER A 168 -2.20 -16.87 4.52
CA SER A 168 -2.05 -17.18 5.94
C SER A 168 -2.45 -16.03 6.86
N GLY A 169 -2.52 -14.78 6.35
CA GLY A 169 -2.74 -13.57 7.14
C GLY A 169 -1.61 -13.23 8.12
N GLY A 170 -0.52 -14.01 8.12
CA GLY A 170 0.51 -13.94 9.17
C GLY A 170 1.25 -12.60 9.24
N GLY A 171 1.50 -11.95 8.10
CA GLY A 171 2.21 -10.67 8.08
C GLY A 171 1.41 -9.53 8.70
N ILE A 172 0.13 -9.41 8.36
CA ILE A 172 -0.72 -8.34 8.89
C ILE A 172 -1.01 -8.55 10.38
N SER A 173 -1.28 -9.78 10.81
CA SER A 173 -1.42 -10.09 12.24
C SER A 173 -0.14 -9.70 12.98
N LYS A 174 1.03 -10.16 12.52
CA LYS A 174 2.31 -9.81 13.14
C LYS A 174 2.50 -8.29 13.30
N GLN A 175 2.13 -7.49 12.30
CA GLN A 175 2.21 -6.04 12.39
C GLN A 175 1.23 -5.43 13.42
N LEU A 176 0.02 -5.97 13.56
CA LEU A 176 -0.93 -5.56 14.60
C LEU A 176 -0.44 -5.95 16.00
N GLU A 177 0.12 -7.15 16.17
CA GLU A 177 0.78 -7.56 17.41
C GLU A 177 1.98 -6.66 17.77
N ASP A 178 2.79 -6.26 16.77
CA ASP A 178 3.90 -5.33 16.99
C ASP A 178 3.39 -3.94 17.38
N LEU A 179 2.31 -3.45 16.76
CA LEU A 179 1.67 -2.19 17.13
C LEU A 179 1.06 -2.25 18.55
N LYS A 180 0.46 -3.37 18.92
CA LYS A 180 -0.02 -3.62 20.30
C LYS A 180 1.13 -3.54 21.30
N SER A 181 2.24 -4.23 21.03
CA SER A 181 3.45 -4.16 21.87
C SER A 181 4.02 -2.74 21.99
N LEU A 182 4.04 -1.99 20.89
CA LEU A 182 4.46 -0.58 20.89
C LEU A 182 3.52 0.31 21.70
N THR A 183 2.22 0.09 21.59
CA THR A 183 1.19 0.84 22.34
C THR A 183 1.30 0.56 23.83
N CYS A 184 1.48 -0.70 24.24
CA CYS A 184 1.73 -1.07 25.65
C CYS A 184 2.95 -0.34 26.24
N GLN A 185 4.01 -0.14 25.44
CA GLN A 185 5.22 0.56 25.87
C GLN A 185 5.03 2.08 25.92
N ALA A 186 4.29 2.65 24.97
CA ALA A 186 4.18 4.08 24.83
C ALA A 186 3.06 4.71 25.66
N ASP A 187 1.91 4.03 25.77
CA ASP A 187 0.72 4.49 26.49
C ASP A 187 -0.10 3.29 27.02
N PRO A 188 0.22 2.80 28.25
CA PRO A 188 -0.44 1.65 28.85
C PRO A 188 -1.95 1.81 29.05
N GLU A 189 -2.45 3.04 29.24
CA GLU A 189 -3.89 3.28 29.43
C GLU A 189 -4.65 3.12 28.11
N VAL A 190 -4.10 3.63 27.01
CA VAL A 190 -4.66 3.39 25.67
C VAL A 190 -4.55 1.90 25.31
N ALA A 191 -3.45 1.24 25.62
CA ALA A 191 -3.33 -0.20 25.40
C ALA A 191 -4.41 -0.99 26.17
N GLN A 192 -4.66 -0.64 27.44
CA GLN A 192 -5.71 -1.26 28.25
C GLN A 192 -7.12 -1.02 27.69
N LEU A 193 -7.38 0.15 27.10
CA LEU A 193 -8.63 0.40 26.37
C LEU A 193 -8.80 -0.61 25.22
N PHE A 194 -7.76 -0.79 24.39
CA PHE A 194 -7.80 -1.77 23.29
C PHE A 194 -7.94 -3.20 23.81
N GLU A 195 -7.29 -3.61 24.91
CA GLU A 195 -7.48 -4.95 25.50
C GLU A 195 -8.93 -5.24 25.89
N VAL A 196 -9.73 -4.22 26.19
CA VAL A 196 -11.15 -4.38 26.53
C VAL A 196 -12.04 -4.30 25.30
N VAL A 197 -11.73 -3.37 24.39
CA VAL A 197 -12.63 -2.96 23.31
C VAL A 197 -12.31 -3.62 21.96
N ASP A 198 -11.03 -3.87 21.69
CA ASP A 198 -10.51 -4.40 20.42
C ASP A 198 -9.14 -5.10 20.62
N PRO A 199 -9.11 -6.29 21.27
CA PRO A 199 -7.85 -6.90 21.71
C PRO A 199 -6.89 -7.27 20.57
N SER A 200 -7.42 -7.46 19.37
CA SER A 200 -6.69 -7.77 18.14
C SER A 200 -6.26 -6.53 17.34
N TYR A 201 -6.60 -5.32 17.80
CA TYR A 201 -6.32 -4.07 17.11
C TYR A 201 -6.94 -4.03 15.70
N TYR A 202 -8.03 -4.78 15.48
CA TYR A 202 -8.64 -4.94 14.16
C TYR A 202 -9.17 -3.62 13.60
N SER A 203 -9.60 -2.69 14.46
CA SER A 203 -9.99 -1.34 14.05
C SER A 203 -8.88 -0.59 13.31
N LEU A 204 -7.60 -0.92 13.55
CA LEU A 204 -6.44 -0.33 12.90
C LEU A 204 -5.96 -1.12 11.67
N TYR A 205 -6.60 -2.25 11.34
CA TYR A 205 -6.23 -3.12 10.23
C TYR A 205 -6.04 -2.35 8.92
N ARG A 206 -6.94 -1.41 8.61
CA ARG A 206 -6.89 -0.63 7.37
C ARG A 206 -5.67 0.29 7.30
N TRP A 207 -5.28 0.93 8.40
CA TRP A 207 -4.10 1.79 8.45
C TRP A 207 -2.84 1.01 8.09
N THR A 208 -2.73 -0.20 8.64
CA THR A 208 -1.59 -1.09 8.46
C THR A 208 -1.60 -1.78 7.09
N LEU A 209 -2.75 -2.24 6.60
CA LEU A 209 -2.85 -2.98 5.33
C LEU A 209 -2.51 -2.10 4.12
N VAL A 210 -3.10 -0.89 4.05
CA VAL A 210 -2.96 0.00 2.89
C VAL A 210 -2.12 1.24 3.19
N HIS A 211 -1.29 1.18 4.24
CA HIS A 211 -0.39 2.25 4.68
C HIS A 211 -1.04 3.64 4.64
N PHE A 212 -2.16 3.79 5.35
CA PHE A 212 -2.93 5.03 5.49
C PHE A 212 -3.52 5.64 4.21
N LYS A 213 -3.52 4.95 3.07
CA LYS A 213 -4.12 5.47 1.81
C LYS A 213 -5.57 5.95 1.98
N ARG A 214 -6.34 5.30 2.85
CA ARG A 214 -7.75 5.65 3.07
C ARG A 214 -7.93 6.88 3.96
N GLU A 215 -6.86 7.36 4.59
CA GLU A 215 -6.92 8.46 5.57
C GLU A 215 -6.34 9.76 5.02
N LEU A 216 -5.66 9.69 3.88
CA LEU A 216 -4.87 10.75 3.28
C LEU A 216 -5.27 10.99 1.83
N GLU A 217 -5.21 12.25 1.43
CA GLU A 217 -5.31 12.66 0.02
C GLU A 217 -4.04 12.24 -0.75
N PHE A 218 -4.13 12.08 -2.06
CA PHE A 218 -3.03 11.60 -2.90
C PHE A 218 -1.69 12.32 -2.71
N PRO A 219 -1.63 13.66 -2.59
CA PRO A 219 -0.38 14.36 -2.30
C PRO A 219 0.26 13.94 -0.97
N ASP A 220 -0.55 13.71 0.06
CA ASP A 220 -0.09 13.33 1.39
C ASP A 220 0.26 11.84 1.46
N VAL A 221 -0.47 10.98 0.76
CA VAL A 221 -0.10 9.57 0.55
C VAL A 221 1.28 9.49 -0.09
N ALA A 222 1.50 10.26 -1.16
CA ALA A 222 2.80 10.31 -1.82
C ALA A 222 3.89 10.78 -0.86
N ARG A 223 3.64 11.83 -0.07
CA ARG A 223 4.58 12.34 0.93
C ARG A 223 4.94 11.29 1.99
N LEU A 224 3.94 10.60 2.54
CA LEU A 224 4.13 9.53 3.52
C LEU A 224 4.93 8.37 2.93
N TRP A 225 4.52 7.87 1.77
CA TRP A 225 5.12 6.71 1.12
C TRP A 225 6.54 6.99 0.65
N GLU A 226 6.85 8.20 0.20
CA GLU A 226 8.22 8.59 -0.15
C GLU A 226 9.17 8.42 1.04
N VAL A 227 8.75 8.74 2.27
CA VAL A 227 9.57 8.53 3.48
C VAL A 227 9.62 7.05 3.87
N ILE A 228 8.50 6.33 3.77
CA ILE A 228 8.46 4.88 4.05
C ILE A 228 9.40 4.13 3.10
N TRP A 229 9.40 4.43 1.81
CA TRP A 229 10.21 3.72 0.82
C TRP A 229 11.71 4.08 0.88
N LEU A 230 12.08 5.21 1.49
CA LEU A 230 13.47 5.49 1.83
C LEU A 230 14.01 4.54 2.90
N ASP A 231 13.15 4.10 3.81
CA ASP A 231 13.51 3.20 4.89
C ASP A 231 13.03 1.78 4.60
N TRP A 232 13.98 0.93 4.20
CA TRP A 232 13.67 -0.45 3.85
C TRP A 232 13.24 -1.31 5.05
N LYS A 233 13.25 -0.77 6.28
CA LYS A 233 12.65 -1.42 7.44
C LYS A 233 11.18 -1.05 7.54
N MET A 234 10.32 -2.05 7.32
CA MET A 234 8.86 -2.02 7.39
C MET A 234 8.27 -1.76 8.79
N ASP A 235 8.68 -0.70 9.48
CA ASP A 235 8.15 -0.38 10.80
C ASP A 235 7.65 1.06 10.92
N LEU A 236 8.06 1.98 10.03
CA LEU A 236 7.72 3.39 10.19
C LEU A 236 6.20 3.65 10.20
N HIS A 237 5.42 2.92 9.40
CA HIS A 237 3.96 3.03 9.39
C HIS A 237 3.33 2.62 10.73
N LEU A 238 3.93 1.69 11.47
CA LEU A 238 3.48 1.33 12.82
C LEU A 238 3.72 2.48 13.81
N TYR A 239 4.80 3.24 13.64
CA TYR A 239 5.04 4.44 14.46
C TYR A 239 4.15 5.61 14.07
N VAL A 240 3.69 5.69 12.80
CA VAL A 240 2.63 6.63 12.40
C VAL A 240 1.33 6.26 13.12
N ALA A 241 0.95 4.99 13.15
CA ALA A 241 -0.22 4.53 13.89
C ALA A 241 -0.10 4.84 15.39
N LEU A 242 1.04 4.50 16.00
CA LEU A 242 1.34 4.77 17.40
C LEU A 242 1.25 6.27 17.73
N GLY A 243 1.82 7.12 16.88
CA GLY A 243 1.78 8.57 17.06
C GLY A 243 0.35 9.10 17.06
N LEU A 244 -0.51 8.56 16.20
CA LEU A 244 -1.93 8.93 16.20
C LEU A 244 -2.65 8.48 17.47
N LEU A 245 -2.38 7.27 17.96
CA LEU A 245 -2.96 6.79 19.22
C LEU A 245 -2.55 7.67 20.40
N VAL A 246 -1.25 7.96 20.54
CA VAL A 246 -0.72 8.80 21.63
C VAL A 246 -1.27 10.23 21.56
N ARG A 247 -1.32 10.80 20.36
CA ARG A 247 -1.79 12.17 20.15
C ARG A 247 -3.27 12.34 20.48
N HIS A 248 -4.08 11.34 20.19
CA HIS A 248 -5.52 11.37 20.42
C HIS A 248 -5.96 10.63 21.68
N ARG A 249 -5.01 10.35 22.59
CA ARG A 249 -5.23 9.65 23.86
C ARG A 249 -6.49 10.09 24.59
N ASP A 250 -6.66 11.38 24.85
CA ASP A 250 -7.78 11.87 25.65
C ASP A 250 -9.14 11.63 24.96
N GLN A 251 -9.19 11.71 23.63
CA GLN A 251 -10.39 11.41 22.83
C GLN A 251 -10.69 9.92 22.81
N LEU A 252 -9.66 9.07 22.75
CA LEU A 252 -9.79 7.62 22.84
C LEU A 252 -10.34 7.20 24.21
N LEU A 253 -9.69 7.63 25.30
CA LEU A 253 -10.06 7.24 26.66
C LEU A 253 -11.44 7.76 27.08
N SER A 254 -11.84 8.95 26.63
CA SER A 254 -13.15 9.52 26.96
C SER A 254 -14.28 9.03 26.04
N GLY A 255 -13.97 8.66 24.79
CA GLY A 255 -14.98 8.47 23.74
C GLY A 255 -15.10 7.07 23.15
N CYS A 256 -14.08 6.22 23.26
CA CYS A 256 -13.98 4.97 22.51
C CYS A 256 -14.20 3.71 23.37
N ASN A 257 -15.15 3.76 24.29
CA ASN A 257 -15.46 2.67 25.22
C ASN A 257 -16.21 1.45 24.61
N THR A 258 -16.46 1.45 23.30
CA THR A 258 -17.02 0.32 22.55
C THR A 258 -16.34 0.21 21.19
N PHE A 259 -16.36 -0.99 20.60
CA PHE A 259 -15.68 -1.25 19.32
C PHE A 259 -16.21 -0.32 18.21
N ASP A 260 -17.53 -0.14 18.12
CA ASP A 260 -18.15 0.73 17.11
C ASP A 260 -17.70 2.19 17.25
N ARG A 261 -17.52 2.69 18.48
CA ARG A 261 -17.06 4.05 18.73
C ARG A 261 -15.58 4.21 18.37
N LEU A 262 -14.76 3.22 18.72
CA LEU A 262 -13.36 3.16 18.32
C LEU A 262 -13.21 3.11 16.80
N LEU A 263 -13.94 2.21 16.13
CA LEU A 263 -13.92 2.09 14.68
C LEU A 263 -14.42 3.36 13.99
N LYS A 264 -15.47 4.00 14.53
CA LYS A 264 -15.93 5.30 14.05
C LYS A 264 -14.87 6.38 14.22
N PHE A 265 -14.20 6.43 15.37
CA PHE A 265 -13.09 7.35 15.62
C PHE A 265 -11.99 7.16 14.56
N VAL A 266 -11.53 5.93 14.36
CA VAL A 266 -10.51 5.57 13.36
C VAL A 266 -10.93 5.97 11.95
N ASN A 267 -12.18 5.70 11.55
CA ASN A 267 -12.70 6.04 10.24
C ASN A 267 -12.79 7.57 10.00
N LEU A 268 -13.06 8.34 11.05
CA LEU A 268 -13.17 9.80 11.00
C LEU A 268 -11.81 10.51 11.08
N MET A 269 -10.70 9.77 11.22
CA MET A 269 -9.35 10.32 11.06
C MET A 269 -9.02 10.66 9.60
N SER A 270 -9.79 10.11 8.65
CA SER A 270 -9.70 10.50 7.24
C SER A 270 -9.79 12.02 7.09
N GLN A 271 -8.82 12.60 6.36
CA GLN A 271 -8.65 14.04 6.10
C GLN A 271 -8.29 14.93 7.30
N ARG A 272 -8.07 14.38 8.51
CA ARG A 272 -7.60 15.15 9.68
C ARG A 272 -6.12 14.97 9.97
N LEU A 273 -5.46 14.09 9.23
CA LEU A 273 -4.08 13.71 9.43
C LEU A 273 -3.15 14.72 8.74
N ASP A 274 -2.46 15.55 9.52
CA ASP A 274 -1.30 16.31 9.04
C ASP A 274 -0.12 15.33 8.87
N VAL A 275 0.22 15.05 7.61
CA VAL A 275 1.22 14.03 7.27
C VAL A 275 2.63 14.38 7.74
N ASP A 276 3.05 15.64 7.65
CA ASP A 276 4.40 16.05 8.06
C ASP A 276 4.55 16.03 9.58
N LEU A 277 3.48 16.34 10.29
CA LEU A 277 3.44 16.22 11.73
C LEU A 277 3.38 14.75 12.18
N ALA A 278 2.60 13.91 11.50
CA ALA A 278 2.57 12.47 11.77
C ALA A 278 3.93 11.79 11.50
N LEU A 279 4.62 12.18 10.43
CA LEU A 279 5.98 11.71 10.12
C LEU A 279 6.98 12.12 11.19
N ARG A 280 6.92 13.37 11.67
CA ARG A 280 7.78 13.85 12.78
C ARG A 280 7.58 13.03 14.04
N ASP A 281 6.33 12.89 14.48
CA ASP A 281 5.99 12.07 15.64
C ASP A 281 6.48 10.62 15.48
N ALA A 282 6.21 10.02 14.31
CA ALA A 282 6.61 8.65 14.03
C ALA A 282 8.14 8.46 14.09
N ILE A 283 8.92 9.39 13.54
CA ILE A 283 10.38 9.35 13.58
C ILE A 283 10.89 9.44 15.02
N ASP A 284 10.31 10.32 15.83
CA ASP A 284 10.74 10.51 17.22
C ASP A 284 10.33 9.34 18.12
N LEU A 285 9.11 8.82 17.96
CA LEU A 285 8.65 7.60 18.61
C LEU A 285 9.50 6.39 18.22
N ARG A 286 9.87 6.29 16.94
CA ARG A 286 10.75 5.23 16.45
C ARG A 286 12.14 5.32 17.08
N LYS A 287 12.73 6.51 17.20
CA LYS A 287 14.01 6.67 17.93
C LYS A 287 13.89 6.27 19.41
N LYS A 288 12.74 6.54 20.03
CA LYS A 288 12.50 6.29 21.45
C LYS A 288 12.24 4.82 21.77
N TYR A 289 11.42 4.14 20.97
CA TYR A 289 10.90 2.80 21.30
C TYR A 289 11.46 1.67 20.42
N LYS A 290 12.16 1.98 19.32
CA LYS A 290 12.87 0.94 18.57
C LYS A 290 13.99 0.41 19.44
N GLN A 291 13.89 -0.86 19.84
CA GLN A 291 14.91 -1.54 20.62
C GLN A 291 16.26 -1.37 19.92
N LYS A 292 17.26 -0.83 20.63
CA LYS A 292 18.64 -0.89 20.15
C LYS A 292 18.99 -2.38 20.02
N PRO A 293 19.58 -2.82 18.89
CA PRO A 293 20.05 -4.19 18.82
C PRO A 293 20.98 -4.44 20.01
N SER A 294 20.66 -5.49 20.77
CA SER A 294 21.54 -6.08 21.79
C SER A 294 22.87 -6.49 21.18
#